data_AF-J0CVR9-F1
#
_entry.id   AF-J0CVR9-F1
#
_cell.length_a   1.000
_cell.length_b   1.000
_cell.length_c   1.000
_cell.angle_alpha   90.00
_cell.angle_beta   90.00
_cell.angle_gamma   90.00
#
_symmetry.space_group_name_H-M   'P 1'
#
loop_
_entity.id
_entity.type
_entity.pdbx_description
1 polymer ?
#
loop_
_entity_poly.entity_id
_entity_poly.type
_entity_poly.pdbx_seq_one_letter_code
_entity_poly.pdbx_strand_id
1 'polypeptide(L)'
;MAEQDGVQVQTRSFRGVPIVEIADADLELYIRQRLPRILSDLPHIKWSHMTDAAYATRWVARAMKRFSSVAELAHRLTLQQTVIQGILSLIMSELHYESTDASKHRLARDITNEYLQKYADFYMLAMDACHADDDEF
;
A
#
# COMPACT_ATOMS: atom_id res chain seq x y z
N MET A 1 -40.36 -15.71 11.13
CA MET A 1 -39.11 -16.48 11.22
C MET A 1 -38.20 -15.93 10.13
N ALA A 2 -37.13 -15.23 10.50
CA ALA A 2 -36.27 -14.52 9.55
C ALA A 2 -35.27 -15.50 8.92
N GLU A 3 -35.32 -15.63 7.60
CA GLU A 3 -34.29 -16.29 6.80
C GLU A 3 -33.01 -15.45 6.90
N GLN A 4 -31.97 -16.00 7.55
CA GLN A 4 -30.63 -15.46 7.46
C GLN A 4 -30.00 -15.99 6.17
N ASP A 5 -29.95 -15.13 5.16
CA ASP A 5 -29.11 -15.29 3.99
C ASP A 5 -27.67 -15.56 4.44
N GLY A 6 -27.27 -16.81 4.32
CA GLY A 6 -25.90 -17.25 4.52
C GLY A 6 -25.02 -16.69 3.43
N VAL A 7 -24.51 -15.47 3.64
CA VAL A 7 -23.38 -14.94 2.88
C VAL A 7 -22.21 -15.89 3.15
N GLN A 8 -21.99 -16.82 2.22
CA GLN A 8 -20.74 -17.57 2.16
C GLN A 8 -19.63 -16.56 1.90
N VAL A 9 -19.03 -16.08 2.98
CA VAL A 9 -17.72 -15.43 2.92
C VAL A 9 -16.79 -16.53 2.43
N GLN A 10 -16.50 -16.55 1.13
CA GLN A 10 -15.39 -17.30 0.59
C GLN A 10 -14.13 -16.73 1.24
N THR A 11 -13.76 -17.27 2.39
CA THR A 11 -12.39 -17.28 2.88
C THR A 11 -11.61 -18.09 1.85
N ARG A 12 -11.16 -17.42 0.78
CA ARG A 12 -10.08 -17.94 -0.06
C ARG A 12 -8.97 -18.27 0.92
N SER A 13 -8.74 -19.56 1.14
CA SER A 13 -7.61 -20.05 1.89
C SER A 13 -6.37 -19.56 1.17
N PHE A 14 -5.75 -18.52 1.71
CA PHE A 14 -4.46 -18.05 1.25
C PHE A 14 -3.46 -19.15 1.61
N ARG A 15 -3.27 -20.12 0.70
CA ARG A 15 -2.02 -20.87 0.65
C ARG A 15 -0.93 -19.82 0.46
N GLY A 16 0.04 -19.79 1.37
CA GLY A 16 1.22 -18.92 1.27
C GLY A 16 1.88 -19.15 -0.08
N VAL A 17 1.64 -18.23 -1.02
CA VAL A 17 2.40 -18.16 -2.25
C VAL A 17 3.73 -17.52 -1.87
N PRO A 18 4.87 -18.17 -2.13
CA PRO A 18 6.17 -17.58 -1.87
C PRO A 18 6.28 -16.25 -2.61
N ILE A 19 6.70 -15.17 -1.94
CA ILE A 19 6.82 -13.83 -2.54
C ILE A 19 7.68 -13.80 -3.81
N VAL A 20 8.63 -14.72 -3.93
CA VAL A 20 9.45 -14.89 -5.14
C VAL A 20 8.69 -15.35 -6.37
N GLU A 21 7.46 -15.83 -6.22
CA GLU A 21 6.55 -16.26 -7.30
C GLU A 21 5.44 -15.23 -7.56
N ILE A 22 5.39 -14.16 -6.78
CA ILE A 22 4.39 -13.10 -6.90
C ILE A 22 4.92 -12.09 -7.93
N ALA A 23 4.30 -12.04 -9.11
CA ALA A 23 4.57 -10.98 -10.08
C ALA A 23 4.23 -9.61 -9.46
N ASP A 24 4.86 -8.51 -9.90
CA ASP A 24 4.64 -7.16 -9.34
C ASP A 24 3.15 -6.79 -9.21
N ALA A 25 2.33 -7.21 -10.19
CA ALA A 25 0.89 -7.01 -10.20
C ALA A 25 0.15 -7.79 -9.09
N ASP A 26 0.63 -8.97 -8.74
CA ASP A 26 0.06 -9.81 -7.68
C ASP A 26 0.43 -9.28 -6.29
N LEU A 27 1.63 -8.68 -6.14
CA LEU A 27 2.05 -8.07 -4.87
C LEU A 27 1.31 -6.76 -4.63
N GLU A 28 1.12 -5.96 -5.68
CA GLU A 28 0.25 -4.78 -5.64
C GLU A 28 -1.19 -5.18 -5.24
N LEU A 29 -1.74 -6.24 -5.85
CA LEU A 29 -3.06 -6.76 -5.50
C LEU A 29 -3.11 -7.26 -4.05
N TYR A 30 -2.07 -7.93 -3.57
CA TYR A 30 -1.98 -8.44 -2.20
C TYR A 30 -1.99 -7.30 -1.16
N ILE A 31 -1.17 -6.27 -1.36
CA ILE A 31 -1.14 -5.09 -0.49
C ILE A 31 -2.51 -4.39 -0.52
N ARG A 32 -3.11 -4.22 -1.70
CA ARG A 32 -4.43 -3.60 -1.85
C ARG A 32 -5.56 -4.37 -1.16
N GLN A 33 -5.52 -5.70 -1.18
CA GLN A 33 -6.52 -6.53 -0.51
C GLN A 33 -6.40 -6.48 1.03
N ARG A 34 -5.20 -6.23 1.55
CA ARG A 34 -4.90 -6.21 2.99
C ARG A 34 -4.88 -4.82 3.61
N LEU A 35 -4.83 -3.76 2.80
CA LEU A 35 -5.12 -2.41 3.25
C LEU A 35 -6.54 -2.38 3.88
N PRO A 36 -6.70 -1.89 5.12
CA PRO A 36 -7.99 -1.74 5.75
C PRO A 36 -8.95 -1.02 4.80
N ARG A 37 -10.17 -1.54 4.66
CA ARG A 37 -11.24 -0.91 3.85
C ARG A 37 -11.49 0.56 4.24
N ILE A 38 -11.06 0.99 5.43
CA ILE A 38 -11.10 2.36 5.93
C ILE A 38 -10.27 3.33 5.06
N LEU A 39 -9.22 2.86 4.38
CA LEU A 39 -8.41 3.68 3.47
C LEU A 39 -8.97 3.73 2.04
N SER A 40 -10.19 3.21 1.82
CA SER A 40 -10.84 3.16 0.49
C SER A 40 -11.18 4.53 -0.11
N ASP A 41 -11.13 5.58 0.71
CA ASP A 41 -11.39 6.95 0.27
C ASP A 41 -10.21 7.54 -0.53
N LEU A 42 -9.00 7.00 -0.39
CA LEU A 42 -7.83 7.47 -1.13
C LEU A 42 -7.81 6.89 -2.55
N PRO A 43 -7.44 7.67 -3.57
CA PRO A 43 -7.21 7.15 -4.91
C PRO A 43 -6.13 6.07 -4.91
N HIS A 44 -6.19 5.16 -5.88
CA HIS A 44 -5.16 4.15 -6.03
C HIS A 44 -3.79 4.77 -6.38
N ILE A 45 -2.73 4.31 -5.71
CA ILE A 45 -1.34 4.67 -6.00
C ILE A 45 -0.75 3.66 -6.98
N LYS A 46 -0.34 4.09 -8.17
CA LYS A 46 0.30 3.23 -9.16
C LYS A 46 1.78 3.08 -8.87
N TRP A 47 2.21 1.84 -8.69
CA TRP A 47 3.59 1.47 -8.41
C TRP A 47 4.62 2.11 -9.34
N SER A 48 4.38 1.98 -10.64
CA SER A 48 5.29 2.41 -11.71
C SER A 48 5.54 3.92 -11.76
N HIS A 49 4.79 4.71 -10.98
CA HIS A 49 4.87 6.17 -10.95
C HIS A 49 5.18 6.72 -9.56
N MET A 50 5.46 5.88 -8.56
CA MET A 50 5.67 6.34 -7.18
C MET A 50 6.84 7.30 -6.99
N THR A 51 7.86 7.23 -7.85
CA THR A 51 9.03 8.12 -7.82
C THR A 51 8.87 9.37 -8.70
N ASP A 52 7.74 9.53 -9.39
CA ASP A 52 7.45 10.70 -10.24
C ASP A 52 6.75 11.79 -9.40
N ALA A 53 7.46 12.89 -9.13
CA ALA A 53 6.91 14.04 -8.41
C ALA A 53 5.64 14.61 -9.07
N ALA A 54 5.58 14.66 -10.41
CA ALA A 54 4.41 15.17 -11.12
C ALA A 54 3.21 14.22 -10.96
N TYR A 55 3.46 12.92 -10.81
CA TYR A 55 2.41 11.96 -10.46
C TYR A 55 1.89 12.19 -9.04
N ALA A 56 2.77 12.39 -8.06
CA ALA A 56 2.38 12.68 -6.68
C ALA A 56 1.48 13.92 -6.59
N THR A 57 1.84 15.04 -7.24
CA THR A 57 1.02 16.26 -7.28
C THR A 57 -0.37 16.00 -7.87
N ARG A 58 -0.45 15.33 -9.03
CA ARG A 58 -1.75 14.99 -9.65
C ARG A 58 -2.58 14.05 -8.77
N TRP A 59 -1.93 13.14 -8.06
CA TRP A 59 -2.58 12.24 -7.13
C TRP A 59 -3.16 12.99 -5.94
N VAL A 60 -2.39 13.90 -5.32
CA VAL A 60 -2.82 14.75 -4.19
C VAL A 60 -4.00 15.62 -4.61
N ALA A 61 -3.91 16.31 -5.74
CA ALA A 61 -5.01 17.11 -6.27
C ALA A 61 -6.29 16.27 -6.50
N ARG A 62 -6.16 14.99 -6.87
CA ARG A 62 -7.31 14.09 -7.00
C ARG A 62 -7.84 13.62 -5.65
N ALA A 63 -6.97 13.37 -4.68
CA ALA A 63 -7.34 12.99 -3.32
C ALA A 63 -8.06 14.15 -2.63
N MET A 64 -7.55 15.38 -2.74
CA MET A 64 -8.17 16.60 -2.20
C MET A 64 -9.58 16.87 -2.75
N LYS A 65 -9.95 16.37 -3.94
CA LYS A 65 -11.36 16.45 -4.39
C LYS A 65 -12.33 15.64 -3.53
N ARG A 66 -11.83 14.74 -2.68
CA ARG A 66 -12.59 13.88 -1.77
C ARG A 66 -12.51 14.32 -0.31
N PHE A 67 -11.56 15.19 0.03
CA PHE A 67 -11.30 15.64 1.39
C PHE A 67 -11.31 17.17 1.44
N SER A 68 -11.95 17.74 2.45
CA SER A 68 -12.10 19.19 2.55
C SER A 68 -10.92 19.88 3.23
N SER A 69 -9.89 19.12 3.63
CA SER A 69 -8.78 19.60 4.47
C SER A 69 -7.46 18.88 4.14
N VAL A 70 -6.40 19.66 3.98
CA VAL A 70 -5.02 19.17 3.82
C VAL A 70 -4.60 18.36 5.04
N ALA A 71 -4.94 18.81 6.25
CA ALA A 71 -4.63 18.10 7.49
C ALA A 71 -5.30 16.71 7.54
N GLU A 72 -6.53 16.58 7.04
CA GLU A 72 -7.20 15.28 6.95
C GLU A 72 -6.47 14.36 5.95
N LEU A 73 -6.10 14.88 4.78
CA LEU A 73 -5.36 14.10 3.78
C LEU A 73 -3.99 13.66 4.31
N ALA A 74 -3.24 14.55 4.95
CA ALA A 74 -1.94 14.27 5.56
C ALA A 74 -2.04 13.19 6.65
N HIS A 75 -3.07 13.26 7.49
CA HIS A 75 -3.34 12.23 8.49
C HIS A 75 -3.62 10.86 7.84
N ARG A 76 -4.45 10.83 6.79
CA ARG A 76 -4.77 9.58 6.06
C ARG A 76 -3.57 9.00 5.32
N LEU A 77 -2.70 9.83 4.75
CA LEU A 77 -1.44 9.41 4.15
C LEU A 77 -0.53 8.74 5.18
N THR A 78 -0.37 9.36 6.35
CA THR A 78 0.41 8.79 7.48
C THR A 78 -0.13 7.43 7.92
N LEU A 79 -1.45 7.29 8.04
CA LEU A 79 -2.10 6.01 8.37
C LEU A 79 -1.83 4.95 7.29
N GLN A 80 -1.98 5.31 6.02
CA GLN A 80 -1.75 4.38 4.91
C GLN A 80 -0.29 3.92 4.84
N GLN A 81 0.66 4.84 5.03
CA GLN A 81 2.09 4.52 5.11
C GLN A 81 2.38 3.52 6.24
N THR A 82 1.85 3.78 7.44
CA THR A 82 2.06 2.92 8.61
C THR A 82 1.53 1.50 8.37
N VAL A 83 0.35 1.38 7.76
CA VAL A 83 -0.24 0.09 7.43
C VAL A 83 0.58 -0.67 6.39
N ILE A 84 0.99 0.00 5.31
CA ILE A 84 1.80 -0.63 4.25
C ILE A 84 3.14 -1.09 4.80
N GLN A 85 3.79 -0.28 5.63
CA GLN A 85 5.00 -0.68 6.34
C GLN A 85 4.77 -1.90 7.23
N GLY A 86 3.64 -1.95 7.95
CA GLY A 86 3.24 -3.12 8.74
C GLY A 86 3.06 -4.38 7.89
N ILE A 87 2.37 -4.29 6.75
CA ILE A 87 2.17 -5.41 5.81
C ILE A 87 3.51 -5.91 5.27
N LEU A 88 4.38 -5.00 4.81
CA LEU A 88 5.69 -5.35 4.25
C LEU A 88 6.63 -5.91 5.34
N SER A 89 6.51 -5.46 6.59
CA SER A 89 7.27 -6.01 7.73
C SER A 89 6.79 -7.41 8.11
N LEU A 90 5.48 -7.67 8.07
CA LEU A 90 4.92 -9.00 8.29
C LEU A 90 5.40 -9.97 7.21
N ILE A 91 5.37 -9.54 5.95
CA ILE A 91 5.97 -10.25 4.81
C ILE A 91 7.43 -10.63 5.10
N MET A 92 8.25 -9.67 5.55
CA MET A 92 9.66 -9.91 5.86
C MET A 92 9.87 -10.91 7.01
N SER A 93 8.97 -10.90 8.00
CA SER A 93 8.96 -11.84 9.12
C SER A 93 8.53 -13.25 8.69
N GLU A 94 7.50 -13.35 7.86
CA GLU A 94 7.04 -14.62 7.28
C GLU A 94 8.12 -15.24 6.38
N LEU A 95 8.88 -14.41 5.65
CA LEU A 95 10.06 -14.85 4.89
C LEU A 95 11.20 -15.39 5.77
N HIS A 96 11.20 -15.28 7.09
CA HIS A 96 12.19 -15.96 7.94
C HIS A 96 11.80 -17.40 8.31
N TYR A 97 10.55 -17.80 8.03
CA TYR A 97 10.03 -19.12 8.36
C TYR A 97 9.96 -20.01 7.11
N GLU A 98 10.58 -21.18 7.20
CA GLU A 98 10.54 -22.31 6.26
C GLU A 98 11.52 -22.28 5.07
N SER A 99 12.55 -23.13 5.19
CA SER A 99 13.20 -23.97 4.15
C SER A 99 13.53 -23.41 2.76
N THR A 100 13.44 -22.10 2.54
CA THR A 100 13.62 -21.52 1.22
C THR A 100 15.11 -21.40 0.93
N ASP A 101 15.51 -21.70 -0.31
CA ASP A 101 16.85 -21.45 -0.81
C ASP A 101 17.30 -20.02 -0.46
N ALA A 102 18.51 -19.87 0.12
CA ALA A 102 19.05 -18.58 0.54
C ALA A 102 19.05 -17.52 -0.58
N SER A 103 19.15 -17.94 -1.84
CA SER A 103 19.04 -17.06 -3.01
C SER A 103 17.63 -16.45 -3.16
N LYS A 104 16.59 -17.26 -2.97
CA LYS A 104 15.18 -16.83 -3.02
C LYS A 104 14.82 -15.92 -1.86
N HIS A 105 15.33 -16.20 -0.65
CA HIS A 105 15.15 -15.29 0.49
C HIS A 105 15.76 -13.91 0.25
N ARG A 106 16.98 -13.84 -0.32
CA ARG A 106 17.61 -12.56 -0.67
C ARG A 106 16.78 -11.79 -1.69
N LEU A 107 16.33 -12.46 -2.76
CA LEU A 107 15.51 -11.83 -3.79
C LEU A 107 14.19 -11.26 -3.22
N ALA A 108 13.48 -12.04 -2.39
CA ALA A 108 12.24 -11.57 -1.76
C ALA A 108 12.47 -10.38 -0.82
N ARG A 109 13.60 -10.37 -0.10
CA ARG A 109 14.00 -9.23 0.74
C ARG A 109 14.31 -8.00 -0.09
N ASP A 110 15.04 -8.15 -1.19
CA ASP A 110 15.42 -7.03 -2.06
C ASP A 110 14.17 -6.41 -2.71
N ILE A 111 13.26 -7.24 -3.21
CA ILE A 111 11.94 -6.78 -3.71
C ILE A 111 11.17 -6.05 -2.61
N THR A 112 11.08 -6.63 -1.41
CA THR A 112 10.33 -5.99 -0.30
C THR A 112 10.95 -4.64 0.12
N ASN A 113 12.28 -4.53 0.12
CA ASN A 113 12.99 -3.30 0.42
C ASN A 113 12.77 -2.24 -0.67
N GLU A 114 12.81 -2.63 -1.95
CA GLU A 114 12.46 -1.73 -3.06
C GLU A 114 11.03 -1.20 -2.89
N TYR A 115 10.12 -2.08 -2.44
CA TYR A 115 8.74 -1.74 -2.16
C TYR A 115 8.62 -0.71 -1.04
N LEU A 116 9.31 -0.94 0.09
CA LEU A 116 9.35 0.02 1.20
C LEU A 116 9.88 1.38 0.76
N GLN A 117 10.95 1.41 -0.03
CA GLN A 117 11.57 2.66 -0.48
C GLN A 117 10.64 3.44 -1.40
N LYS A 118 10.03 2.81 -2.41
CA LYS A 118 9.11 3.48 -3.34
C LYS A 118 7.90 4.09 -2.64
N TYR A 119 7.32 3.38 -1.67
CA TYR A 119 6.25 3.96 -0.87
C TYR A 119 6.73 5.13 -0.02
N ALA A 120 7.88 5.00 0.64
CA ALA A 120 8.45 6.11 1.43
C ALA A 120 8.66 7.36 0.58
N ASP A 121 9.26 7.21 -0.60
CA ASP A 121 9.49 8.31 -1.54
C ASP A 121 8.17 8.95 -1.99
N PHE A 122 7.17 8.13 -2.36
CA PHE A 122 5.85 8.64 -2.76
C PHE A 122 5.19 9.44 -1.63
N TYR A 123 5.22 8.93 -0.39
CA TYR A 123 4.61 9.61 0.75
C TYR A 123 5.31 10.92 1.08
N MET A 124 6.64 10.99 0.95
CA MET A 124 7.36 12.27 1.06
C MET A 124 6.89 13.26 0.00
N LEU A 125 6.90 12.86 -1.28
CA LEU A 125 6.47 13.72 -2.39
C LEU A 125 5.01 14.18 -2.25
N ALA A 126 4.13 13.29 -1.77
CA ALA A 126 2.72 13.60 -1.56
C ALA A 126 2.52 14.57 -0.39
N MET A 127 3.28 14.43 0.71
CA MET A 127 3.22 15.35 1.84
C MET A 127 3.79 16.73 1.47
N ASP A 128 4.88 16.78 0.70
CA ASP A 128 5.42 18.03 0.17
C ASP A 128 4.38 18.74 -0.72
N ALA A 129 3.69 18.00 -1.58
CA ALA A 129 2.63 18.55 -2.44
C ALA A 129 1.40 19.02 -1.64
N CYS A 130 1.05 18.36 -0.54
CA CYS A 130 0.00 18.82 0.36
C CYS A 130 0.31 20.21 0.96
N HIS A 131 1.56 20.44 1.35
CA HIS A 131 1.98 21.69 2.01
C HIS A 131 2.35 22.81 1.04
N ALA A 132 2.74 22.48 -0.20
CA ALA A 132 2.97 23.48 -1.23
C ALA A 132 1.69 24.24 -1.64
N ASP A 133 0.52 23.60 -1.54
CA ASP A 133 -0.78 24.22 -1.82
C ASP A 133 -1.31 25.08 -0.64
N ASP A 134 -0.81 24.89 0.58
CA ASP A 134 -1.21 25.66 1.78
C ASP A 134 -0.53 27.05 1.84
N ASP A 135 0.63 27.23 1.19
CA ASP A 135 1.39 28.50 1.18
C ASP A 135 0.84 29.53 0.16
N GLU A 136 -0.12 29.17 -0.70
CA GLU A 136 -0.70 30.05 -1.72
C GLU A 136 -2.00 30.80 -1.29
N PHE A 137 -2.45 30.69 -0.04
CA PHE A 137 -3.69 31.32 0.46
C PHE A 137 -3.50 32.28 1.65
#